data_AF-A0A0D3I9M6-F1
#
_entry.id   AF-A0A0D3I9M6-F1
#
_cell.length_a   1.000
_cell.length_b   1.000
_cell.length_c   1.000
_cell.angle_alpha   90.00
_cell.angle_beta   90.00
_cell.angle_gamma   90.00
#
_symmetry.space_group_name_H-M   'P 1'
#
loop_
_entity.id
_entity.type
_entity.pdbx_description
1 polymer ?
#
loop_
_entity_poly.entity_id
_entity_poly.type
_entity_poly.pdbx_seq_one_letter_code
_entity_poly.pdbx_strand_id
1 'polypeptide(L)'
;MTAASTSRVATTHKLERARPDLFQRSDAIGLRHLCGHLSLLALTAAALAVCCTTASALAGRCWPLAVLAHSVVLSHLYMPFHESTHGTAFESAWLCQLVAWPLGLLIFMNADSFKWFHREHHEFTQA
;
A
#
# COMPACT_ATOMS: atom_id res chain seq x y z
N MET A 1 -28.47 7.29 -15.21
CA MET A 1 -27.71 6.07 -14.84
C MET A 1 -27.72 5.12 -16.03
N THR A 2 -26.60 5.02 -16.74
CA THR A 2 -26.49 4.40 -18.08
C THR A 2 -26.08 2.93 -18.00
N ALA A 3 -26.52 2.13 -18.97
CA ALA A 3 -26.39 0.66 -19.04
C ALA A 3 -24.96 0.08 -18.85
N ALA A 4 -23.92 0.90 -18.97
CA ALA A 4 -22.53 0.52 -18.73
C ALA A 4 -22.20 0.30 -17.23
N SER A 5 -22.87 1.03 -16.32
CA SER A 5 -22.74 0.82 -14.87
C SER A 5 -23.33 -0.52 -14.44
N THR A 6 -24.45 -0.90 -15.07
CA THR A 6 -25.15 -2.17 -14.81
C THR A 6 -24.34 -3.37 -15.29
N SER A 7 -23.65 -3.28 -16.43
CA SER A 7 -22.80 -4.38 -16.92
C SER A 7 -21.56 -4.58 -16.05
N ARG A 8 -20.90 -3.50 -15.57
CA ARG A 8 -19.72 -3.56 -14.71
C ARG A 8 -20.03 -4.24 -13.36
N VAL A 9 -21.14 -3.86 -12.74
CA VAL A 9 -21.66 -4.47 -11.49
C VAL A 9 -21.99 -5.95 -11.69
N ALA A 10 -22.56 -6.33 -12.85
CA ALA A 10 -22.84 -7.72 -13.15
C ALA A 10 -21.56 -8.57 -13.31
N THR A 11 -20.48 -8.00 -13.86
CA THR A 11 -19.16 -8.67 -13.95
C THR A 11 -18.45 -8.82 -12.62
N THR A 12 -18.43 -7.80 -11.75
CA THR A 12 -17.80 -7.91 -10.42
C THR A 12 -18.50 -8.96 -9.58
N HIS A 13 -19.84 -8.99 -9.59
CA HIS A 13 -20.61 -10.03 -8.91
C HIS A 13 -20.32 -11.44 -9.44
N LYS A 14 -20.05 -11.57 -10.75
CA LYS A 14 -19.69 -12.85 -11.38
C LYS A 14 -18.29 -13.31 -10.97
N LEU A 15 -17.34 -12.39 -10.85
CA LEU A 15 -15.97 -12.66 -10.38
C LEU A 15 -15.93 -13.01 -8.90
N GLU A 16 -16.65 -12.26 -8.06
CA GLU A 16 -16.79 -12.54 -6.63
C GLU A 16 -17.39 -13.94 -6.39
N ARG A 17 -18.40 -14.31 -7.17
CA ARG A 17 -19.00 -15.64 -7.08
C ARG A 17 -18.08 -16.76 -7.59
N ALA A 18 -17.20 -16.46 -8.56
CA ALA A 18 -16.26 -17.43 -9.12
C ALA A 18 -14.99 -17.60 -8.27
N ARG A 19 -14.57 -16.54 -7.57
CA ARG A 19 -13.34 -16.48 -6.76
C ARG A 19 -13.59 -15.73 -5.44
N PRO A 20 -14.45 -16.28 -4.55
CA PRO A 20 -14.76 -15.64 -3.27
C PRO A 20 -13.53 -15.53 -2.36
N ASP A 21 -12.53 -16.38 -2.58
CA ASP A 21 -11.24 -16.37 -1.88
C ASP A 21 -10.46 -15.07 -2.10
N LEU A 22 -10.60 -14.41 -3.26
CA LEU A 22 -9.92 -13.14 -3.55
C LEU A 22 -10.52 -11.95 -2.81
N PHE A 23 -11.73 -12.10 -2.25
CA PHE A 23 -12.44 -11.05 -1.53
C PHE A 23 -12.47 -11.28 -0.01
N GLN A 24 -11.95 -12.42 0.46
CA GLN A 24 -11.81 -12.68 1.89
C GLN A 24 -10.70 -11.83 2.50
N ARG A 25 -11.09 -10.99 3.45
CA ARG A 25 -10.17 -10.17 4.25
C ARG A 25 -9.67 -10.99 5.43
N SER A 26 -8.44 -10.78 5.85
CA SER A 26 -7.85 -11.48 6.99
C SER A 26 -6.80 -10.61 7.68
N ASP A 27 -6.98 -10.40 8.99
CA ASP A 27 -6.03 -9.64 9.79
C ASP A 27 -4.64 -10.29 9.81
N ALA A 28 -4.59 -11.62 9.95
CA ALA A 28 -3.34 -12.36 10.01
C ALA A 28 -2.54 -12.28 8.70
N ILE A 29 -3.21 -12.45 7.55
CA ILE A 29 -2.56 -12.35 6.25
C ILE A 29 -2.13 -10.90 5.98
N GLY A 30 -3.00 -9.93 6.25
CA GLY A 30 -2.67 -8.51 6.11
C GLY A 30 -1.46 -8.09 6.96
N LEU A 31 -1.42 -8.52 8.22
CA LEU A 31 -0.29 -8.24 9.12
C LEU A 31 1.00 -8.89 8.64
N ARG A 32 0.94 -10.13 8.14
CA ARG A 32 2.12 -10.79 7.55
C ARG A 32 2.70 -9.98 6.38
N HIS A 33 1.84 -9.52 5.47
CA HIS A 33 2.28 -8.68 4.35
C HIS A 33 2.86 -7.35 4.83
N LEU A 34 2.19 -6.68 5.77
CA LEU A 34 2.66 -5.42 6.34
C LEU A 34 4.02 -5.58 7.03
N CYS A 35 4.16 -6.57 7.91
CA CYS A 35 5.42 -6.85 8.61
C CYS A 35 6.54 -7.21 7.63
N GLY A 36 6.26 -8.01 6.60
CA GLY A 36 7.23 -8.32 5.55
C GLY A 36 7.71 -7.07 4.80
N HIS A 37 6.77 -6.19 4.44
CA HIS A 37 7.07 -4.94 3.74
C HIS A 37 7.86 -3.97 4.62
N LEU A 38 7.46 -3.78 5.88
CA LEU A 38 8.18 -2.93 6.84
C LEU A 38 9.59 -3.46 7.15
N SER A 39 9.75 -4.79 7.20
CA SER A 39 11.07 -5.42 7.36
C SER A 39 11.96 -5.11 6.17
N LEU A 40 11.44 -5.26 4.94
CA LEU A 40 12.18 -4.94 3.72
C LEU A 40 12.52 -3.45 3.63
N LEU A 41 11.61 -2.58 4.07
CA LEU A 41 11.84 -1.14 4.17
C LEU A 41 13.00 -0.82 5.12
N ALA A 42 12.99 -1.42 6.32
CA ALA A 42 14.06 -1.24 7.30
C ALA A 42 15.42 -1.76 6.79
N LEU A 43 15.44 -2.92 6.13
CA LEU A 43 16.66 -3.50 5.56
C LEU A 43 17.25 -2.63 4.45
N THR A 44 16.41 -2.14 3.54
CA THR A 44 16.87 -1.25 2.45
C THR A 44 17.29 0.12 2.97
N ALA A 45 16.61 0.65 3.99
CA ALA A 45 17.01 1.89 4.67
C ALA A 45 18.39 1.74 5.35
N ALA A 46 18.61 0.63 6.05
CA ALA A 46 19.89 0.33 6.68
C ALA A 46 21.01 0.17 5.65
N ALA A 47 20.76 -0.54 4.55
CA ALA A 47 21.72 -0.67 3.46
C ALA A 47 22.09 0.68 2.83
N LEU A 48 21.10 1.54 2.62
CA LEU A 48 21.31 2.91 2.15
C LEU A 48 22.13 3.73 3.16
N ALA A 49 21.79 3.68 4.44
CA ALA A 49 22.54 4.37 5.49
C ALA A 49 24.01 3.95 5.53
N VAL A 50 24.29 2.65 5.43
CA VAL A 50 25.68 2.13 5.34
C VAL A 50 26.38 2.67 4.09
N CYS A 51 25.71 2.68 2.93
CA CYS A 51 26.27 3.19 1.69
C CYS A 51 26.62 4.69 1.78
N CYS A 52 25.81 5.49 2.49
CA CYS A 52 26.00 6.93 2.61
C CYS A 52 27.00 7.34 3.70
N THR A 53 27.20 6.51 4.74
CA THR A 53 28.01 6.87 5.91
C THR A 53 29.39 6.22 5.93
N THR A 54 29.60 5.15 5.16
CA THR A 54 30.87 4.41 5.17
C THR A 54 31.84 4.95 4.11
N ALA A 55 33.08 5.23 4.51
CA ALA A 55 34.16 5.67 3.62
C ALA A 55 34.75 4.53 2.75
N SER A 56 33.92 3.59 2.27
CA SER A 56 34.39 2.49 1.42
C SER A 56 34.15 2.78 -0.06
N ALA A 57 35.11 2.43 -0.91
CA ALA A 57 34.98 2.59 -2.36
C ALA A 57 33.87 1.73 -2.98
N LEU A 58 33.44 0.66 -2.30
CA LEU A 58 32.29 -0.15 -2.69
C LEU A 58 30.98 0.55 -2.34
N ALA A 59 30.84 1.06 -1.10
CA ALA A 59 29.69 1.85 -0.67
C ALA A 59 29.45 3.06 -1.59
N GLY A 60 30.52 3.78 -1.93
CA GLY A 60 30.47 4.91 -2.86
C GLY A 60 30.07 4.55 -4.30
N ARG A 61 30.16 3.28 -4.72
CA ARG A 61 29.65 2.82 -6.02
C ARG A 61 28.24 2.25 -5.94
N CYS A 62 27.88 1.64 -4.81
CA CYS A 62 26.60 0.97 -4.62
C CYS A 62 25.48 1.90 -4.14
N TRP A 63 25.78 3.11 -3.66
CA TRP A 63 24.75 4.03 -3.13
C TRP A 63 23.58 4.31 -4.10
N PRO A 64 23.74 4.43 -5.44
CA PRO A 64 22.59 4.66 -6.32
C PRO A 64 21.65 3.45 -6.37
N LEU A 65 22.21 2.24 -6.33
CA LEU A 65 21.42 1.01 -6.26
C LEU A 65 20.68 0.90 -4.92
N ALA A 66 21.33 1.30 -3.82
CA ALA A 66 20.69 1.34 -2.51
C ALA A 66 19.54 2.37 -2.47
N VAL A 67 19.73 3.56 -3.05
CA VAL A 67 18.67 4.57 -3.20
C VAL A 67 17.53 4.02 -4.02
N LEU A 68 17.81 3.38 -5.16
CA LEU A 68 16.77 2.81 -6.04
C LEU A 68 15.98 1.72 -5.30
N ALA A 69 16.68 0.77 -4.67
CA ALA A 69 16.05 -0.31 -3.92
C ALA A 69 15.17 0.24 -2.78
N HIS A 70 15.69 1.19 -2.00
CA HIS A 70 14.92 1.79 -0.92
C HIS A 70 13.72 2.59 -1.44
N SER A 71 13.90 3.39 -2.50
CA SER A 71 12.83 4.18 -3.12
C SER A 71 11.69 3.30 -3.63
N VAL A 72 12.02 2.19 -4.31
CA VAL A 72 11.01 1.24 -4.79
C VAL A 72 10.19 0.69 -3.62
N VAL A 73 10.83 0.23 -2.56
CA VAL A 73 10.14 -0.32 -1.38
C VAL A 73 9.31 0.75 -0.66
N LEU A 74 9.86 1.96 -0.52
CA LEU A 74 9.19 3.10 0.08
C LEU A 74 7.94 3.50 -0.69
N SER A 75 8.00 3.60 -2.03
CA SER A 75 6.83 3.92 -2.86
C SER A 75 5.72 2.89 -2.73
N HIS A 76 6.06 1.61 -2.54
CA HIS A 76 5.08 0.54 -2.37
C HIS A 76 4.37 0.57 -1.00
N LEU A 77 4.80 1.38 -0.04
CA LEU A 77 4.02 1.64 1.18
C LEU A 77 2.66 2.29 0.88
N TYR A 78 2.54 2.95 -0.28
CA TYR A 78 1.26 3.47 -0.73
C TYR A 78 0.19 2.39 -0.83
N MET A 79 0.55 1.15 -1.19
CA MET A 79 -0.41 0.06 -1.39
C MET A 79 -1.13 -0.38 -0.09
N PRO A 80 -0.43 -0.75 1.00
CA PRO A 80 -1.09 -1.03 2.27
C PRO A 80 -1.77 0.21 2.88
N PHE A 81 -1.24 1.42 2.64
CA PHE A 81 -1.93 2.66 3.05
C PHE A 81 -3.27 2.82 2.34
N HIS A 82 -3.27 2.79 1.01
CA HIS A 82 -4.42 2.94 0.14
C HIS A 82 -5.52 1.94 0.47
N GLU A 83 -5.17 0.66 0.56
CA GLU A 83 -6.12 -0.41 0.87
C GLU A 83 -6.67 -0.30 2.31
N SER A 84 -5.86 0.21 3.25
CA SER A 84 -6.32 0.50 4.62
C SER A 84 -7.28 1.69 4.65
N THR A 85 -7.08 2.72 3.83
CA THR A 85 -8.01 3.86 3.74
C THR A 85 -9.36 3.47 3.09
N HIS A 86 -9.36 2.46 2.22
CA HIS A 86 -10.58 1.81 1.74
C HIS A 86 -11.28 0.95 2.80
N GLY A 87 -10.56 0.53 3.85
CA GLY A 87 -11.08 -0.36 4.87
C GLY A 87 -11.16 -1.82 4.43
N THR A 88 -10.36 -2.21 3.44
CA THR A 88 -10.39 -3.54 2.82
C THR A 88 -9.10 -4.34 3.05
N ALA A 89 -8.04 -3.72 3.57
CA ALA A 89 -6.76 -4.38 3.85
C ALA A 89 -6.84 -5.45 4.94
N PHE A 90 -7.74 -5.25 5.91
CA PHE A 90 -7.90 -6.09 7.09
C PHE A 90 -9.38 -6.44 7.27
N GLU A 91 -9.66 -7.50 8.03
CA GLU A 91 -11.01 -7.83 8.47
C GLU A 91 -11.49 -6.79 9.50
N SER A 92 -10.59 -6.41 10.41
CA SER A 92 -10.83 -5.41 11.44
C SER A 92 -10.76 -3.98 10.91
N ALA A 93 -11.89 -3.27 10.92
CA ALA A 93 -11.96 -1.85 10.51
C ALA A 93 -11.10 -0.91 11.39
N TRP A 94 -10.91 -1.23 12.67
CA TRP A 94 -10.04 -0.44 13.55
C TRP A 94 -8.56 -0.63 13.19
N LEU A 95 -8.17 -1.82 12.75
CA LEU A 95 -6.80 -2.13 12.33
C LEU A 95 -6.44 -1.38 11.04
N CYS A 96 -7.37 -1.29 10.09
CA CYS A 96 -7.24 -0.42 8.92
C CYS A 96 -6.92 1.04 9.32
N GLN A 97 -7.65 1.60 10.29
CA GLN A 97 -7.42 2.97 10.76
C GLN A 97 -6.06 3.11 11.46
N LEU A 98 -5.72 2.16 12.33
CA LEU A 98 -4.44 2.12 13.04
C LEU A 98 -3.26 2.06 12.06
N VAL A 99 -3.38 1.34 10.96
CA VAL A 99 -2.31 1.20 9.94
C VAL A 99 -2.28 2.39 9.00
N ALA A 100 -3.43 2.93 8.58
CA ALA A 100 -3.49 4.03 7.62
C ALA A 100 -2.78 5.29 8.12
N TRP A 101 -2.94 5.66 9.39
CA TRP A 101 -2.33 6.87 9.96
C TRP A 101 -0.79 6.90 9.95
N PRO A 102 -0.08 5.92 10.56
CA PRO A 102 1.38 5.91 10.55
C PRO A 102 1.96 5.72 9.15
N LEU A 103 1.32 4.91 8.29
CA LEU A 103 1.78 4.77 6.92
C LEU A 103 1.59 6.06 6.12
N GLY A 104 0.45 6.74 6.32
CA GLY A 104 0.19 8.05 5.75
C GLY A 104 1.27 9.06 6.15
N LEU A 105 1.65 9.10 7.43
CA LEU A 105 2.75 9.94 7.89
C LEU A 105 4.07 9.63 7.16
N LEU A 106 4.42 8.35 7.02
CA LEU A 106 5.65 7.91 6.35
C LEU A 106 5.72 8.32 4.87
N ILE A 107 4.57 8.36 4.18
CA ILE A 107 4.49 8.74 2.77
C ILE A 107 4.01 10.19 2.57
N PHE A 108 3.95 10.98 3.65
CA PHE A 108 3.49 12.37 3.66
C PHE A 108 2.06 12.58 3.11
N MET A 109 1.15 11.65 3.42
CA MET A 109 -0.26 11.71 3.07
C MET A 109 -1.13 11.65 4.33
N ASN A 110 -2.00 12.64 4.53
CA ASN A 110 -2.99 12.57 5.60
C ASN A 110 -4.02 11.47 5.29
N ALA A 111 -4.17 10.49 6.17
CA ALA A 111 -5.02 9.32 5.96
C ALA A 111 -6.50 9.69 5.78
N ASP A 112 -7.02 10.63 6.58
CA ASP A 112 -8.42 11.04 6.52
C ASP A 112 -8.72 11.83 5.25
N SER A 113 -7.91 12.84 4.94
CA SER A 113 -8.05 13.63 3.71
C SER A 113 -7.96 12.74 2.48
N PHE A 114 -7.02 11.78 2.46
CA PHE A 114 -6.89 10.84 1.36
C PHE A 114 -8.10 9.91 1.24
N LYS A 115 -8.63 9.39 2.34
CA LYS A 115 -9.83 8.54 2.34
C LYS A 115 -11.02 9.22 1.69
N TRP A 116 -11.28 10.49 2.03
CA TRP A 116 -12.38 11.26 1.46
C TRP A 116 -12.15 11.61 -0.01
N PHE A 117 -10.97 12.16 -0.32
CA PHE A 117 -10.57 12.45 -1.68
C PHE A 117 -10.68 11.21 -2.59
N HIS A 118 -10.19 10.07 -2.12
CA HIS A 118 -10.10 8.88 -2.93
C HIS A 118 -11.48 8.22 -3.14
N ARG A 119 -12.38 8.33 -2.14
CA ARG A 119 -13.79 7.97 -2.33
C ARG A 119 -14.43 8.82 -3.44
N GLU A 120 -14.28 10.14 -3.37
CA GLU A 120 -14.81 11.05 -4.39
C GLU A 120 -14.21 10.76 -5.77
N HIS A 121 -12.91 10.47 -5.83
CA HIS A 121 -12.24 10.08 -7.07
C HIS A 121 -12.87 8.83 -7.71
N HIS A 122 -13.16 7.79 -6.91
CA HIS A 122 -13.86 6.61 -7.42
C HIS A 122 -15.30 6.91 -7.82
N GLU A 123 -15.98 7.81 -7.12
CA GLU A 123 -17.37 8.15 -7.42
C GLU A 123 -17.51 8.97 -8.71
N PHE A 124 -16.63 9.96 -8.92
CA PHE A 124 -16.82 11.00 -9.94
C PHE A 124 -15.83 10.96 -11.11
N THR A 125 -14.71 10.24 -11.01
CA THR A 125 -13.66 10.22 -12.05
C THR A 125 -13.33 8.83 -12.57
N GLN A 126 -14.33 7.96 -12.64
CA GLN A 126 -14.29 6.57 -13.14
C GLN A 126 -13.25 6.37 -14.28
N ALA A 127 -12.14 5.72 -13.95
CA ALA A 127 -11.15 5.24 -14.90
C ALA A 127 -11.60 3.94 -15.62
#